data_AF-A0A0D0F1L8-F1
#
_entry.id   AF-A0A0D0F1L8-F1
#
_cell.length_a   1.000
_cell.length_b   1.000
_cell.length_c   1.000
_cell.angle_alpha   90.00
_cell.angle_beta   90.00
_cell.angle_gamma   90.00
#
_symmetry.space_group_name_H-M   'P 1'
#
loop_
_entity.id
_entity.type
_entity.pdbx_description
1 polymer ?
#
loop_
_entity_poly.entity_id
_entity_poly.type
_entity_poly.pdbx_seq_one_letter_code
_entity_poly.pdbx_strand_id
1 'polypeptide(L)'
;MLKNAPFRSDEFVSFQFKWGEGNDLVNSYDSATGDYQYLNKKDSLVKTNVKLRENDIIYLHHKASELGFWNFPDVISNAGTDLNKSKVLRYVMQFNYKRKTKKVIFVTDYNEIAKLRDVAKQMETLLEQSINDAQERYGKKK
;
A
#
# COMPACT_ATOMS: atom_id res chain seq x y z
N MET A 1 -1.92 12.45 22.60
CA MET A 1 -2.70 13.17 21.57
C MET A 1 -2.27 12.65 20.20
N LEU A 2 -3.17 11.99 19.49
CA LEU A 2 -3.02 11.71 18.05
C LEU A 2 -2.89 13.08 17.36
N LYS A 3 -1.74 13.37 16.72
CA LYS A 3 -1.66 14.49 15.79
C LYS A 3 -2.62 14.14 14.65
N ASN A 4 -3.70 14.91 14.51
CA ASN A 4 -4.73 14.71 13.50
C ASN A 4 -4.09 14.38 12.14
N ALA A 5 -4.64 13.40 11.42
CA ALA A 5 -4.35 13.27 10.00
C ALA A 5 -4.56 14.65 9.35
N PRO A 6 -3.67 15.11 8.47
CA PRO A 6 -3.83 16.41 7.83
C PRO A 6 -5.08 16.50 6.91
N PHE A 7 -5.82 15.40 6.72
CA PHE A 7 -6.96 15.30 5.82
C PHE A 7 -8.11 14.57 6.50
N ARG A 8 -9.33 14.91 6.10
CA ARG A 8 -10.54 14.26 6.63
C ARG A 8 -10.82 12.96 5.89
N SER A 9 -11.54 12.03 6.52
CA SER A 9 -11.90 10.75 5.89
C SER A 9 -12.74 10.94 4.62
N ASP A 10 -13.61 11.95 4.58
CA ASP A 10 -14.43 12.30 3.42
C ASP A 10 -13.63 12.89 2.25
N GLU A 11 -12.34 13.18 2.46
CA GLU A 11 -11.42 13.56 1.40
C GLU A 11 -10.68 12.37 0.80
N PHE A 12 -10.68 11.20 1.43
CA PHE A 12 -10.03 10.01 0.89
C PHE A 12 -10.79 9.51 -0.34
N VAL A 13 -10.09 9.39 -1.47
CA VAL A 13 -10.69 8.97 -2.75
C VAL A 13 -10.33 7.52 -3.05
N SER A 14 -9.05 7.20 -3.03
CA SER A 14 -8.54 5.88 -3.34
C SER A 14 -7.10 5.72 -2.87
N PHE A 15 -6.64 4.49 -2.78
CA PHE A 15 -5.23 4.16 -2.85
C PHE A 15 -4.92 3.22 -4.02
N GLN A 16 -3.67 3.27 -4.47
CA GLN A 16 -3.04 2.24 -5.27
C GLN A 16 -1.92 1.59 -4.47
N PHE A 17 -1.80 0.29 -4.63
CA PHE A 17 -0.76 -0.50 -4.00
C PHE A 17 -0.10 -1.40 -5.04
N LYS A 18 1.21 -1.28 -5.21
CA LYS A 18 1.96 -2.09 -6.18
C LYS A 18 3.17 -2.72 -5.51
N TRP A 19 3.53 -3.93 -5.90
CA TRP A 19 4.71 -4.58 -5.37
C TRP A 19 5.34 -5.57 -6.33
N GLY A 20 6.64 -5.77 -6.16
CA GLY A 20 7.45 -6.67 -6.97
C GLY A 20 8.94 -6.41 -6.81
N GLU A 21 9.75 -7.22 -7.49
CA GLU A 21 11.20 -7.11 -7.45
C GLU A 21 11.68 -5.93 -8.28
N GLY A 22 12.47 -5.05 -7.66
CA GLY A 22 13.05 -3.91 -8.38
C GLY A 22 12.01 -2.98 -9.00
N ASN A 23 12.06 -2.85 -10.33
CA ASN A 23 11.11 -2.05 -11.12
C ASN A 23 9.94 -2.89 -11.67
N ASP A 24 10.00 -4.21 -11.54
CA ASP A 24 9.01 -5.14 -12.05
C ASP A 24 7.87 -5.30 -11.03
N LEU A 25 7.05 -4.25 -10.91
CA LEU A 25 5.90 -4.19 -10.00
C LEU A 25 4.68 -4.91 -10.61
N VAL A 26 4.82 -6.21 -10.82
CA VAL A 26 3.82 -7.07 -11.49
C VAL A 26 2.53 -7.19 -10.68
N ASN A 27 2.59 -7.08 -9.36
CA ASN A 27 1.42 -7.13 -8.51
C ASN A 27 0.90 -5.71 -8.29
N SER A 28 -0.42 -5.52 -8.44
CA SER A 28 -1.02 -4.21 -8.21
C SER A 28 -2.50 -4.27 -7.86
N TYR A 29 -2.92 -3.29 -7.09
CA TYR A 29 -4.29 -3.07 -6.70
C TYR A 29 -4.66 -1.58 -6.86
N ASP A 30 -5.83 -1.30 -7.42
CA ASP A 30 -6.44 0.03 -7.42
C ASP A 30 -7.81 -0.02 -6.73
N SER A 31 -7.92 0.67 -5.60
CA SER A 31 -9.18 0.69 -4.82
C SER A 31 -10.31 1.49 -5.47
N ALA A 32 -10.05 2.38 -6.43
CA ALA A 32 -11.09 3.12 -7.14
C ALA A 32 -11.86 2.20 -8.11
N THR A 33 -11.13 1.38 -8.87
CA THR A 33 -11.71 0.45 -9.85
C THR A 33 -11.98 -0.93 -9.26
N GLY A 34 -11.22 -1.32 -8.24
CA GLY A 34 -11.15 -2.67 -7.70
C GLY A 34 -10.21 -3.58 -8.49
N ASP A 35 -9.50 -3.07 -9.49
CA ASP A 35 -8.62 -3.91 -10.31
C ASP A 35 -7.50 -4.47 -9.46
N TYR A 36 -7.40 -5.80 -9.45
CA TYR A 36 -6.42 -6.52 -8.67
C TYR A 36 -5.69 -7.52 -9.55
N GLN A 37 -4.36 -7.42 -9.61
CA GLN A 37 -3.52 -8.42 -10.24
C GLN A 37 -2.38 -8.84 -9.32
N TYR A 38 -2.07 -10.13 -9.35
CA TYR A 38 -0.99 -10.70 -8.54
C TYR A 38 -0.48 -12.02 -9.15
N LEU A 39 0.78 -12.36 -8.89
CA LEU A 39 1.31 -13.68 -9.16
C LEU A 39 0.82 -14.66 -8.09
N ASN A 40 0.22 -15.77 -8.52
CA ASN A 40 -0.18 -16.84 -7.61
C ASN A 40 1.00 -17.77 -7.29
N LYS A 41 0.77 -18.79 -6.45
CA LYS A 41 1.78 -19.79 -6.05
C LYS A 41 2.38 -20.63 -7.19
N LYS A 42 1.87 -20.50 -8.42
CA LYS A 42 2.34 -21.18 -9.64
C LYS A 42 2.97 -20.19 -10.63
N ASP A 43 3.39 -19.02 -10.14
CA ASP A 43 3.93 -17.90 -10.93
C ASP A 43 3.02 -17.45 -12.08
N SER A 44 1.72 -17.75 -11.97
CA SER A 44 0.74 -17.33 -12.97
C SER A 44 0.12 -16.01 -12.56
N LEU A 45 0.08 -15.05 -13.47
CA LEU A 45 -0.57 -13.76 -13.26
C LEU A 45 -2.08 -13.94 -13.22
N VAL A 46 -2.66 -13.69 -12.05
CA VAL A 46 -4.11 -13.63 -11.83
C VAL A 46 -4.56 -12.19 -11.98
N LYS A 47 -5.68 -11.98 -12.67
CA LYS A 47 -6.39 -10.70 -12.75
C LYS A 47 -7.81 -10.90 -12.25
N THR A 48 -8.25 -10.05 -11.34
CA THR A 48 -9.58 -10.10 -10.72
C THR A 48 -10.05 -8.69 -10.40
N ASN A 49 -11.29 -8.55 -9.95
CA ASN A 49 -11.85 -7.28 -9.50
C ASN A 49 -12.41 -7.44 -8.08
N VAL A 50 -11.84 -6.69 -7.14
CA VAL A 50 -12.13 -6.72 -5.71
C VAL A 50 -12.33 -5.30 -5.22
N LYS A 51 -13.57 -4.91 -4.90
CA LYS A 51 -13.84 -3.59 -4.31
C LYS A 51 -13.84 -3.66 -2.79
N LEU A 52 -13.21 -2.66 -2.19
CA LEU A 52 -13.32 -2.40 -0.77
C LEU A 52 -14.68 -1.80 -0.45
N ARG A 53 -15.19 -2.09 0.75
CA ARG A 53 -16.37 -1.42 1.30
C ARG A 53 -15.96 -0.06 1.84
N GLU A 54 -16.93 0.83 1.97
CA GLU A 54 -16.73 2.14 2.57
C GLU A 54 -16.10 2.06 3.97
N ASN A 55 -16.53 1.09 4.79
CA ASN A 55 -15.93 0.87 6.12
C ASN A 55 -14.46 0.45 6.05
N ASP A 56 -14.04 -0.35 5.05
CA ASP A 56 -12.63 -0.72 4.88
C ASP A 56 -11.81 0.54 4.51
N ILE A 57 -12.37 1.40 3.67
CA ILE A 57 -11.75 2.67 3.24
C ILE A 57 -11.57 3.62 4.43
N ILE A 58 -12.63 3.82 5.23
CA ILE A 58 -12.57 4.66 6.44
C ILE A 58 -11.54 4.11 7.43
N TYR A 59 -11.52 2.79 7.63
CA TYR A 59 -10.55 2.13 8.49
C TYR A 59 -9.11 2.36 8.03
N LEU A 60 -8.83 2.18 6.73
CA LEU A 60 -7.51 2.43 6.15
C LEU A 60 -7.06 3.88 6.32
N HIS A 61 -7.95 4.85 6.14
CA HIS A 61 -7.66 6.25 6.38
C HIS A 61 -7.22 6.50 7.83
N HIS A 62 -7.98 6.01 8.81
CA HIS A 62 -7.65 6.17 10.23
C HIS A 62 -6.30 5.52 10.57
N LYS A 63 -6.07 4.30 10.09
CA LYS A 63 -4.82 3.58 10.35
C LYS A 63 -3.61 4.25 9.68
N ALA A 64 -3.74 4.75 8.46
CA ALA A 64 -2.68 5.52 7.81
C ALA A 64 -2.34 6.80 8.59
N SER A 65 -3.35 7.45 9.20
CA SER A 65 -3.12 8.57 10.11
C SER A 65 -2.37 8.15 11.37
N GLU A 66 -2.79 7.06 12.02
CA GLU A 66 -2.17 6.53 13.25
C GLU A 66 -0.69 6.17 13.02
N LEU A 67 -0.39 5.55 11.89
CA LEU A 67 0.97 5.19 11.48
C LEU A 67 1.81 6.39 11.02
N GLY A 68 1.17 7.56 10.85
CA GLY A 68 1.85 8.77 10.40
C GLY A 68 2.32 8.70 8.95
N PHE A 69 1.57 8.02 8.06
CA PHE A 69 1.90 7.83 6.65
C PHE A 69 2.26 9.15 5.92
N TRP A 70 1.59 10.24 6.29
CA TRP A 70 1.86 11.58 5.74
C TRP A 70 3.25 12.14 6.06
N ASN A 71 3.89 11.64 7.11
CA ASN A 71 5.23 12.01 7.53
C ASN A 71 6.30 11.07 6.97
N PHE A 72 5.91 10.01 6.25
CA PHE A 72 6.88 9.11 5.63
C PHE A 72 7.66 9.88 4.55
N PRO A 73 8.96 9.63 4.40
CA PRO A 73 9.69 10.00 3.20
C PRO A 73 9.01 9.42 1.95
N ASP A 74 9.18 10.08 0.80
CA ASP A 74 8.66 9.55 -0.47
C ASP A 74 9.38 8.25 -0.87
N VAL A 75 10.62 8.08 -0.44
CA VAL A 75 11.43 6.87 -0.65
C VAL A 75 12.05 6.45 0.68
N ILE A 76 11.79 5.21 1.08
CA ILE A 76 12.36 4.54 2.25
C ILE A 76 13.29 3.44 1.71
N SER A 77 14.58 3.75 1.61
CA SER A 77 15.65 2.87 1.12
C SER A 77 16.96 3.17 1.85
N ASN A 78 17.91 2.22 1.83
CA ASN A 78 19.24 2.45 2.38
C ASN A 78 19.99 3.52 1.58
N ALA A 79 20.91 4.25 2.21
CA ALA A 79 21.77 5.23 1.56
C ALA A 79 22.55 4.60 0.40
N GLY A 80 22.61 5.32 -0.73
CA GLY A 80 23.26 4.83 -1.95
C GLY A 80 22.46 3.78 -2.74
N THR A 81 21.23 3.43 -2.32
CA THR A 81 20.36 2.54 -3.10
C THR A 81 19.98 3.16 -4.44
N ASP A 82 20.41 2.56 -5.55
CA ASP A 82 19.94 2.91 -6.89
C ASP A 82 18.64 2.14 -7.20
N LEU A 83 17.50 2.83 -7.15
CA LEU A 83 16.19 2.25 -7.47
C LEU A 83 16.08 1.75 -8.92
N ASN A 84 16.95 2.14 -9.84
CA ASN A 84 16.90 1.58 -11.20
C ASN A 84 17.64 0.26 -11.33
N LYS A 85 18.51 -0.09 -10.37
CA LYS A 85 19.35 -1.29 -10.41
C LYS A 85 19.03 -2.31 -9.33
N SER A 86 18.53 -1.86 -8.17
CA SER A 86 18.21 -2.76 -7.06
C SER A 86 17.12 -3.77 -7.48
N LYS A 87 17.32 -5.05 -7.18
CA LYS A 87 16.32 -6.11 -7.40
C LYS A 87 15.54 -6.44 -6.13
N VAL A 88 15.75 -5.68 -5.06
CA VAL A 88 15.06 -5.90 -3.79
C VAL A 88 13.56 -5.70 -3.98
N LEU A 89 12.76 -6.53 -3.31
CA LEU A 89 11.31 -6.36 -3.25
C LEU A 89 10.95 -4.95 -2.79
N ARG A 90 10.01 -4.32 -3.48
CA ARG A 90 9.55 -2.97 -3.16
C ARG A 90 8.05 -2.90 -3.13
N TYR A 91 7.56 -2.01 -2.28
CA TYR A 91 6.17 -1.66 -2.17
C TYR A 91 5.98 -0.19 -2.54
N VAL A 92 5.02 0.07 -3.42
CA VAL A 92 4.60 1.41 -3.80
C VAL A 92 3.20 1.63 -3.28
N MET A 93 3.09 2.49 -2.27
CA MET A 93 1.84 2.85 -1.61
C MET A 93 1.48 4.27 -2.03
N GLN A 94 0.37 4.44 -2.74
CA GLN A 94 -0.12 5.75 -3.16
C GLN A 94 -1.50 5.99 -2.59
N PHE A 95 -1.65 7.06 -1.82
CA PHE A 95 -2.93 7.51 -1.27
C PHE A 95 -3.36 8.77 -2.00
N ASN A 96 -4.56 8.77 -2.56
CA ASN A 96 -5.17 9.89 -3.25
C ASN A 96 -6.32 10.43 -2.41
N TYR A 97 -6.22 11.71 -2.09
CA TYR A 97 -7.26 12.50 -1.49
C TYR A 97 -7.73 13.54 -2.51
N LYS A 98 -8.93 14.10 -2.30
CA LYS A 98 -9.54 15.11 -3.20
C LYS A 98 -8.59 16.25 -3.57
N ARG A 99 -7.67 16.62 -2.68
CA ARG A 99 -6.76 17.78 -2.82
C ARG A 99 -5.29 17.43 -2.83
N LYS A 100 -4.91 16.18 -2.55
CA LYS A 100 -3.50 15.79 -2.41
C LYS A 100 -3.28 14.32 -2.65
N THR A 101 -2.13 13.99 -3.22
CA THR A 101 -1.64 12.62 -3.33
C THR A 101 -0.34 12.47 -2.54
N LYS A 102 -0.16 11.32 -1.90
CA LYS A 102 1.09 10.90 -1.28
C LYS A 102 1.49 9.55 -1.85
N LYS A 103 2.69 9.44 -2.38
CA LYS A 103 3.29 8.20 -2.88
C LYS A 103 4.53 7.89 -2.05
N VAL A 104 4.62 6.67 -1.55
CA VAL A 104 5.75 6.16 -0.78
C VAL A 104 6.26 4.89 -1.45
N ILE A 105 7.57 4.85 -1.70
CA ILE A 105 8.29 3.65 -2.14
C ILE A 105 9.04 3.09 -0.92
N PHE A 106 8.71 1.87 -0.53
CA PHE A 106 9.39 1.16 0.55
C PHE A 106 10.19 -0.01 -0.01
N VAL A 107 11.51 0.00 0.21
CA VAL A 107 12.42 -1.10 -0.16
C VAL A 107 12.63 -1.98 1.07
N THR A 108 12.38 -3.28 0.93
CA THR A 108 12.22 -4.18 2.10
C THR A 108 13.50 -4.48 2.86
N ASP A 109 14.67 -4.25 2.25
CA ASP A 109 15.99 -4.38 2.88
C ASP A 109 16.40 -3.14 3.70
N TYR A 110 15.54 -2.12 3.77
CA TYR A 110 15.81 -0.91 4.55
C TYR A 110 16.10 -1.25 6.02
N ASN A 111 17.23 -0.79 6.54
CA ASN A 111 17.68 -1.10 7.90
C ASN A 111 18.21 0.09 8.72
N GLU A 112 18.21 1.31 8.17
CA GLU A 112 18.85 2.47 8.81
C GLU A 112 18.06 3.02 10.00
N ILE A 113 16.74 3.18 9.85
CA ILE A 113 15.87 3.70 10.92
C ILE A 113 14.83 2.62 11.25
N ALA A 114 15.09 1.83 12.29
CA ALA A 114 14.24 0.72 12.71
C ALA A 114 12.77 1.12 12.89
N LYS A 115 12.51 2.25 13.57
CA LYS A 115 11.14 2.73 13.78
C LYS A 115 10.41 3.03 12.47
N LEU A 116 11.08 3.65 11.49
CA LEU A 116 10.50 3.98 10.19
C LEU A 116 10.21 2.70 9.40
N ARG A 117 11.15 1.75 9.40
CA ARG A 117 10.96 0.42 8.82
C ARG A 117 9.74 -0.27 9.40
N ASP A 118 9.59 -0.25 10.72
CA ASP A 118 8.52 -0.99 11.41
C ASP A 118 7.14 -0.39 11.11
N VAL A 119 7.00 0.95 11.05
CA VAL A 119 5.73 1.58 10.66
C VAL A 119 5.43 1.46 9.16
N ALA A 120 6.46 1.42 8.30
CA ALA A 120 6.28 1.17 6.87
C ALA A 120 5.78 -0.26 6.62
N LYS A 121 6.36 -1.26 7.29
CA LYS A 121 5.89 -2.65 7.27
C LYS A 121 4.46 -2.78 7.78
N GLN A 122 4.11 -2.11 8.87
CA GLN A 122 2.72 -2.11 9.37
C GLN A 122 1.74 -1.55 8.33
N MET A 123 2.12 -0.47 7.62
CA MET A 123 1.29 0.12 6.58
C MET A 123 1.11 -0.83 5.39
N GLU A 124 2.19 -1.47 4.94
CA GLU A 124 2.18 -2.50 3.90
C GLU A 124 1.25 -3.67 4.27
N THR A 125 1.47 -4.28 5.45
CA THR A 125 0.67 -5.41 5.93
C THR A 125 -0.81 -5.05 6.02
N LEU A 126 -1.14 -3.85 6.47
CA LEU A 126 -2.51 -3.35 6.56
C LEU A 126 -3.20 -3.30 5.18
N LEU A 127 -2.50 -2.83 4.15
CA LEU A 127 -3.04 -2.76 2.79
C LEU A 127 -3.25 -4.18 2.23
N GLU A 128 -2.26 -5.05 2.39
CA GLU A 128 -2.36 -6.46 1.98
C GLU A 128 -3.54 -7.17 2.64
N GLN A 129 -3.67 -7.05 3.97
CA GLN A 129 -4.76 -7.64 4.73
C GLN A 129 -6.12 -7.11 4.27
N SER A 130 -6.26 -5.79 4.05
CA SER A 130 -7.52 -5.21 3.59
C SER A 130 -7.94 -5.73 2.21
N ILE A 131 -6.99 -5.91 1.29
CA ILE A 131 -7.23 -6.48 -0.03
C ILE A 131 -7.61 -7.97 0.08
N ASN A 132 -6.89 -8.73 0.91
CA ASN A 132 -7.13 -10.16 1.13
C ASN A 132 -8.50 -10.41 1.76
N ASP A 133 -8.85 -9.67 2.82
CA ASP A 133 -10.15 -9.74 3.47
C ASP A 133 -11.27 -9.39 2.48
N ALA A 134 -11.04 -8.40 1.62
CA ALA A 134 -11.96 -8.08 0.54
C ALA A 134 -12.12 -9.25 -0.43
N GLN A 135 -11.03 -9.81 -0.93
CA GLN A 135 -11.03 -10.93 -1.85
C GLN A 135 -11.73 -12.17 -1.26
N GLU A 136 -11.48 -12.51 0.00
CA GLU A 136 -12.16 -13.63 0.68
C GLU A 136 -13.67 -13.47 0.70
N ARG A 137 -14.17 -12.24 0.90
CA ARG A 137 -15.62 -11.95 0.86
C ARG A 137 -16.22 -12.17 -0.54
N TYR A 138 -15.44 -11.99 -1.60
CA TYR A 138 -15.87 -12.36 -2.96
C TYR A 138 -15.83 -13.87 -3.19
N GLY A 139 -14.84 -14.57 -2.61
CA GLY A 139 -14.72 -16.04 -2.69
C GLY A 139 -15.85 -16.79 -1.96
N LYS A 140 -16.31 -16.27 -0.81
CA LYS A 140 -17.41 -16.85 -0.02
C LYS A 140 -18.81 -16.59 -0.60
N LYS A 141 -18.94 -15.83 -1.68
CA LYS A 141 -20.20 -15.54 -2.38
C LYS A 141 -20.54 -16.54 -3.51
N LYS A 142 -19.73 -17.58 -3.69
CA LYS A 142 -20.03 -18.73 -4.57
C LYS A 142 -20.51 -19.90 -3.73
#